data_AF-A0A0B2SE32-F1
#
_entry.id   AF-A0A0B2SE32-F1
#
_cell.length_a   1.000
_cell.length_b   1.000
_cell.length_c   1.000
_cell.angle_alpha   90.00
_cell.angle_beta   90.00
_cell.angle_gamma   90.00
#
_symmetry.space_group_name_H-M   'P 1'
#
loop_
_entity.id
_entity.type
_entity.pdbx_description
1 polymer ?
#
loop_
_entity_poly.entity_id
_entity_poly.type
_entity_poly.pdbx_seq_one_letter_code
_entity_poly.pdbx_strand_id
1 'polypeptide(L)'
;MWRLREHMAFLVRNLQFYSQIYVIEFQWNILQSHIQESHDFTELVGFNQEYQSALISQTFLDIGSVSRILESIMKLCLQFCWNIENQDNFSNTYELKHIVDVICIVGFVCQIIVHE
;
A
#
# COMPACT_ATOMS: atom_id res chain seq x y z
N MET A 1 6.44 -17.93 -15.12
CA MET A 1 5.81 -17.91 -13.79
C MET A 1 6.66 -17.26 -12.70
N TRP A 2 7.96 -17.59 -12.56
CA TRP A 2 8.81 -16.98 -11.53
C TRP A 2 8.93 -15.45 -11.63
N ARG A 3 9.13 -14.89 -12.84
CA ARG A 3 9.23 -13.44 -13.03
C ARG A 3 7.98 -12.69 -12.56
N LEU A 4 6.79 -13.19 -12.90
CA LEU A 4 5.53 -12.58 -12.45
C LEU A 4 5.40 -12.63 -10.93
N ARG A 5 5.73 -13.78 -10.32
CA ARG A 5 5.76 -13.92 -8.86
C ARG A 5 6.71 -12.91 -8.22
N GLU A 6 7.88 -12.69 -8.81
CA GLU A 6 8.84 -11.69 -8.33
C GLU A 6 8.28 -10.26 -8.42
N HIS A 7 7.65 -9.90 -9.54
CA HIS A 7 7.02 -8.58 -9.70
C HIS A 7 5.87 -8.35 -8.72
N MET A 8 4.95 -9.31 -8.56
CA MET A 8 3.86 -9.24 -7.58
C MET A 8 4.39 -9.15 -6.15
N ALA A 9 5.37 -9.98 -5.79
CA ALA A 9 5.97 -9.95 -4.46
C ALA A 9 6.73 -8.64 -4.20
N PHE A 10 7.40 -8.09 -5.21
CA PHE A 10 8.04 -6.78 -5.13
C PHE A 10 7.01 -5.67 -4.86
N LEU A 11 5.91 -5.64 -5.61
CA LEU A 11 4.84 -4.67 -5.36
C LEU A 11 4.32 -4.73 -3.92
N VAL A 12 3.89 -5.92 -3.49
CA VAL A 12 3.28 -6.10 -2.17
C VAL A 12 4.24 -5.69 -1.07
N ARG A 13 5.53 -6.06 -1.19
CA ARG A 13 6.56 -5.66 -0.23
C ARG A 13 6.77 -4.15 -0.19
N ASN A 14 6.85 -3.47 -1.34
CA ASN A 14 7.06 -2.03 -1.35
C ASN A 14 5.84 -1.27 -0.82
N LEU A 15 4.63 -1.69 -1.18
CA LEU A 15 3.41 -1.10 -0.67
C LEU A 15 3.31 -1.27 0.86
N GLN A 16 3.65 -2.47 1.36
CA GLN A 16 3.72 -2.73 2.79
C GLN A 16 4.76 -1.84 3.47
N PHE A 17 5.98 -1.76 2.94
CA PHE A 17 7.07 -0.99 3.53
C PHE A 17 6.76 0.51 3.56
N TYR A 18 6.24 1.06 2.45
CA TYR A 18 5.79 2.44 2.38
C TYR A 18 4.72 2.73 3.43
N SER A 19 3.66 1.90 3.47
CA SER A 19 2.54 2.13 4.39
C SER A 19 2.99 2.02 5.86
N GLN A 20 3.84 1.04 6.18
CA GLN A 20 4.28 0.81 7.55
C GLN A 20 5.28 1.86 8.04
N ILE A 21 6.36 2.10 7.28
CA ILE A 21 7.47 2.93 7.75
C ILE A 21 7.26 4.41 7.43
N TYR A 22 6.84 4.74 6.20
CA TYR A 22 6.77 6.12 5.75
C TYR A 22 5.47 6.81 6.14
N VAL A 23 4.40 6.04 6.37
CA VAL A 23 3.11 6.60 6.77
C VAL A 23 2.83 6.30 8.24
N ILE A 24 2.65 5.03 8.62
CA ILE A 24 2.19 4.67 9.97
C ILE A 24 3.21 5.07 11.04
N GLU A 25 4.45 4.58 10.94
CA GLU A 25 5.48 4.83 11.96
C GLU A 25 5.82 6.33 12.05
N PHE A 26 5.94 6.99 10.90
CA PHE A 26 6.22 8.43 10.87
C PHE A 26 5.11 9.26 11.53
N GLN A 27 3.84 9.03 11.16
CA GLN A 27 2.71 9.74 11.74
C GLN A 27 2.48 9.39 13.22
N TRP A 28 2.78 8.15 13.63
CA TRP A 28 2.72 7.74 15.03
C TRP A 28 3.70 8.54 15.89
N ASN A 29 4.93 8.73 15.42
CA ASN A 29 5.94 9.51 16.14
C ASN A 29 5.50 10.99 16.33
N ILE A 30 4.84 11.57 15.32
CA ILE A 30 4.26 12.92 15.43
C ILE A 30 3.17 12.94 16.50
N LEU A 31 2.19 12.04 16.41
CA LEU A 31 1.10 11.94 17.39
C LEU A 31 1.65 11.73 18.82
N GLN A 32 2.66 10.89 18.97
CA GLN A 32 3.27 10.61 20.27
C GLN A 32 3.89 11.88 20.88
N SER A 33 4.54 12.73 20.07
CA SER A 33 5.08 14.01 20.55
C SER A 33 3.96 14.94 21.05
N HIS A 34 2.88 15.07 20.29
CA HIS A 34 1.72 15.88 20.69
C HIS A 34 1.04 15.35 21.96
N ILE A 35 0.94 14.03 22.13
CA ILE A 35 0.40 13.42 23.36
C ILE A 35 1.26 13.74 24.58
N GLN A 36 2.59 13.77 24.42
CA GLN A 36 3.51 14.04 25.54
C GLN A 36 3.51 15.51 25.97
N GLU A 37 3.26 16.43 25.03
CA GLU A 37 3.31 17.87 25.27
C GLU A 37 1.95 18.46 25.69
N SER A 38 0.84 17.83 25.30
CA SER A 38 -0.49 18.35 25.59
C SER A 38 -0.94 18.09 27.03
N HIS A 39 -1.70 19.05 27.56
CA HIS A 39 -2.33 18.98 28.88
C HIS A 39 -3.86 19.14 28.80
N ASP A 40 -4.43 19.17 27.59
CA ASP A 40 -5.87 19.27 27.35
C ASP A 40 -6.37 18.04 26.57
N PHE A 41 -7.39 17.38 27.12
CA PHE A 41 -8.03 16.25 26.47
C PHE A 41 -8.69 16.62 25.13
N THR A 42 -9.20 17.84 24.99
CA THR A 42 -9.84 18.29 23.75
C THR A 42 -8.83 18.38 22.61
N GLU A 43 -7.62 18.88 22.91
CA GLU A 43 -6.50 18.91 21.95
C GLU A 43 -6.08 17.49 21.52
N LEU A 44 -5.98 16.55 22.47
CA LEU A 44 -5.65 15.15 22.17
C LEU A 44 -6.63 14.51 21.18
N VAL A 45 -7.94 14.83 21.29
CA VAL A 45 -8.94 14.36 20.33
C VAL A 45 -8.67 14.95 18.94
N GLY A 46 -8.31 16.23 18.86
CA GLY A 46 -7.93 16.89 17.62
C GLY A 46 -6.72 16.24 16.96
N PHE A 47 -5.63 16.03 17.69
CA PHE A 47 -4.41 15.40 17.17
C PHE A 47 -4.66 13.97 16.68
N ASN A 48 -5.50 13.20 17.38
CA ASN A 48 -5.85 11.86 16.91
C ASN A 48 -6.68 11.89 15.61
N GLN A 49 -7.58 12.86 15.44
CA GLN A 49 -8.34 13.03 14.20
C GLN A 49 -7.42 13.43 13.03
N GLU A 50 -6.47 14.33 13.28
CA GLU A 50 -5.45 14.72 12.30
C GLU A 50 -4.58 13.53 11.90
N TYR A 51 -4.11 12.74 12.87
CA TYR A 51 -3.38 11.50 12.63
C TYR A 51 -4.16 10.53 11.73
N GLN A 52 -5.44 10.26 12.05
CA GLN A 52 -6.28 9.38 11.24
C GLN A 52 -6.47 9.91 9.80
N SER A 53 -6.71 11.21 9.66
CA SER A 53 -6.82 11.85 8.34
C SER A 53 -5.52 11.76 7.54
N ALA A 54 -4.37 11.94 8.20
CA ALA A 54 -3.05 11.81 7.61
C ALA A 54 -2.80 10.38 7.13
N LEU A 55 -3.12 9.36 7.94
CA LEU A 55 -2.98 7.96 7.53
C LEU A 55 -3.78 7.65 6.26
N ILE A 56 -5.05 8.06 6.19
CA ILE A 56 -5.93 7.74 5.06
C ILE A 56 -5.43 8.43 3.77
N SER A 57 -5.06 9.71 3.87
CA SER A 57 -4.62 10.49 2.71
C SER A 57 -3.22 10.07 2.22
N GLN A 58 -2.27 9.87 3.12
CA GLN A 58 -0.89 9.52 2.75
C GLN A 58 -0.75 8.05 2.32
N THR A 59 -1.67 7.17 2.71
CA THR A 59 -1.76 5.82 2.12
C THR A 59 -2.49 5.81 0.76
N PHE A 60 -2.94 6.96 0.26
CA PHE A 60 -3.73 7.12 -0.97
C PHE A 60 -5.08 6.39 -0.95
N LEU A 61 -5.60 6.06 0.24
CA LEU A 61 -6.86 5.34 0.39
C LEU A 61 -8.08 6.25 0.23
N ASP A 62 -7.92 7.56 0.39
CA ASP A 62 -8.94 8.58 0.11
C ASP A 62 -9.18 8.78 -1.40
N ILE A 63 -8.19 8.50 -2.24
CA ILE A 63 -8.32 8.59 -3.70
C ILE A 63 -9.00 7.32 -4.21
N GLY A 64 -10.32 7.40 -4.38
CA GLY A 64 -11.14 6.24 -4.75
C GLY A 64 -10.75 5.53 -6.05
N SER A 65 -10.05 6.17 -7.00
CA SER A 65 -9.50 5.51 -8.18
C SER A 65 -8.25 4.69 -7.85
N VAL A 66 -7.33 5.23 -7.07
CA VAL A 66 -6.09 4.55 -6.63
C VAL A 66 -6.43 3.36 -5.75
N SER A 67 -7.31 3.56 -4.76
CA SER A 67 -7.78 2.49 -3.87
C SER A 67 -8.38 1.31 -4.64
N ARG A 68 -9.24 1.58 -5.65
CA ARG A 68 -9.81 0.53 -6.52
C ARG A 68 -8.77 -0.20 -7.36
N ILE A 69 -7.75 0.51 -7.84
CA ILE A 69 -6.65 -0.10 -8.60
C ILE A 69 -5.81 -1.00 -7.69
N LEU A 70 -5.44 -0.53 -6.49
CA LEU A 70 -4.71 -1.34 -5.50
C LEU A 70 -5.50 -2.59 -5.11
N GLU A 71 -6.81 -2.45 -4.83
CA GLU A 71 -7.69 -3.58 -4.54
C GLU A 71 -7.71 -4.60 -5.68
N SER A 72 -7.84 -4.14 -6.93
CA SER A 72 -7.81 -5.00 -8.12
C SER A 72 -6.48 -5.77 -8.22
N ILE A 73 -5.34 -5.08 -8.04
CA ILE A 73 -4.02 -5.71 -8.13
C ILE A 73 -3.84 -6.74 -7.00
N MET A 74 -4.27 -6.44 -5.78
CA MET A 74 -4.20 -7.38 -4.65
C MET A 74 -5.06 -8.62 -4.89
N LYS A 75 -6.27 -8.47 -5.45
CA LYS A 75 -7.12 -9.60 -5.85
C LYS A 75 -6.43 -10.48 -6.90
N LEU A 76 -5.75 -9.88 -7.87
CA LEU A 76 -5.00 -10.60 -8.91
C LEU A 76 -3.80 -11.36 -8.32
N CYS A 77 -3.07 -10.76 -7.37
CA CYS A 77 -2.02 -11.45 -6.63
C CYS A 77 -2.57 -12.67 -5.87
N LEU A 78 -3.74 -12.53 -5.23
CA LEU A 78 -4.39 -13.64 -4.51
C LEU A 78 -4.87 -14.74 -5.45
N GLN A 79 -5.53 -14.39 -6.56
CA GLN A 79 -5.93 -15.35 -7.59
C GLN A 79 -4.72 -16.10 -8.16
N PHE A 80 -3.61 -15.40 -8.38
CA PHE A 80 -2.37 -16.03 -8.81
C PHE A 80 -1.83 -17.04 -7.79
N CYS A 81 -1.86 -16.72 -6.50
CA CYS A 81 -1.48 -17.64 -5.43
C CYS A 81 -2.36 -18.90 -5.43
N TRP A 82 -3.69 -18.74 -5.48
CA TRP A 82 -4.62 -19.88 -5.53
C TRP A 82 -4.43 -20.75 -6.76
N ASN A 83 -4.22 -20.15 -7.93
CA ASN A 83 -4.00 -20.91 -9.16
C ASN A 83 -2.69 -21.71 -9.13
N ILE A 84 -1.63 -21.18 -8.50
CA ILE A 84 -0.38 -21.93 -8.27
C ILE A 84 -0.62 -23.10 -7.32
N GLU A 85 -1.35 -22.86 -6.22
CA GLU A 85 -1.60 -23.86 -5.19
C GLU A 85 -2.48 -25.02 -5.70
N ASN A 86 -3.46 -24.72 -6.57
CA ASN A 86 -4.42 -25.69 -7.08
C ASN A 86 -4.03 -26.37 -8.42
N GLN A 87 -2.87 -26.04 -9.02
CA GLN A 87 -2.40 -26.58 -10.31
C GLN A 87 -3.37 -26.43 -11.51
N ASP A 88 -4.15 -25.36 -11.57
CA ASP A 88 -5.02 -25.10 -12.74
C ASP A 88 -4.27 -24.39 -13.89
N ASN A 89 -4.49 -24.88 -15.12
CA ASN A 89 -3.87 -24.35 -16.35
C ASN A 89 -4.29 -22.88 -16.61
N PHE A 90 -3.34 -21.96 -16.47
CA PHE A 90 -3.51 -20.52 -16.70
C PHE A 90 -3.91 -20.20 -18.16
N SER A 91 -5.14 -19.74 -18.37
CA SER A 91 -5.66 -19.41 -19.72
C SER A 91 -5.59 -17.93 -20.11
N ASN A 92 -5.26 -16.99 -19.21
CA ASN A 92 -5.26 -15.54 -19.51
C ASN A 92 -3.88 -14.88 -19.31
N THR A 93 -2.97 -15.06 -20.27
CA THR A 93 -1.64 -14.42 -20.29
C THR A 93 -1.66 -12.92 -20.66
N TYR A 94 -2.76 -12.43 -21.25
CA TYR A 94 -2.89 -11.06 -21.77
C TYR A 94 -3.19 -10.05 -20.67
N GLU A 95 -4.06 -10.40 -19.71
CA GLU A 95 -4.40 -9.57 -18.55
C GLU A 95 -3.16 -9.37 -17.65
N LEU A 96 -2.36 -10.43 -17.49
CA LEU A 96 -1.11 -10.39 -16.72
C LEU A 96 -0.12 -9.32 -17.20
N LYS A 97 -0.07 -9.04 -18.51
CA LYS A 97 0.91 -8.09 -19.08
C LYS A 97 0.58 -6.65 -18.70
N HIS A 98 -0.70 -6.28 -18.81
CA HIS A 98 -1.17 -4.97 -18.34
C HIS A 98 -0.98 -4.78 -16.82
N ILE A 99 -1.14 -5.86 -16.05
CA ILE A 99 -0.93 -5.83 -14.60
C ILE A 99 0.55 -5.62 -14.26
N VAL A 100 1.48 -6.26 -14.99
CA VAL A 100 2.92 -6.04 -14.80
C VAL A 100 3.31 -4.58 -15.05
N ASP A 101 2.74 -3.94 -16.07
CA ASP A 101 3.02 -2.54 -16.37
C ASP A 101 2.53 -1.61 -15.24
N VAL A 102 1.34 -1.86 -14.69
CA VAL A 102 0.82 -1.11 -13.53
C VAL A 102 1.64 -1.38 -12.27
N ILE A 103 2.07 -2.63 -12.06
CA ILE A 103 2.95 -3.01 -10.95
C ILE A 103 4.29 -2.26 -11.01
N CYS A 104 4.89 -2.17 -12.21
CA CYS A 104 6.13 -1.43 -12.41
C CYS A 104 5.95 0.06 -12.11
N ILE A 105 4.82 0.65 -12.49
CA ILE A 105 4.53 2.07 -12.21
C ILE A 105 4.33 2.31 -10.72
N VAL A 106 3.50 1.50 -10.04
CA VAL A 106 3.27 1.66 -8.58
C VAL A 106 4.55 1.37 -7.79
N GLY A 107 5.33 0.37 -8.20
CA GLY A 107 6.63 0.09 -7.61
C GLY A 107 7.60 1.26 -7.79
N PHE A 108 7.65 1.87 -8.98
CA PHE A 108 8.48 3.05 -9.25
C PHE A 108 8.04 4.28 -8.45
N VAL A 109 6.73 4.52 -8.33
CA VAL A 109 6.19 5.61 -7.51
C VAL A 109 6.53 5.41 -6.03
N CYS A 110 6.32 4.20 -5.48
CA CYS A 110 6.75 3.90 -4.11
C CYS A 110 8.25 4.06 -3.93
N GLN A 111 9.06 3.67 -4.91
CA GLN A 111 10.51 3.74 -4.83
C GLN A 111 11.04 5.18 -4.92
N ILE A 112 10.38 6.06 -5.68
CA ILE A 112 10.64 7.51 -5.67
C ILE A 112 10.33 8.08 -4.29
N ILE A 113 9.14 7.78 -3.73
CA ILE A 113 8.73 8.33 -2.43
C ILE A 113 9.61 7.80 -1.27
N VAL A 114 10.17 6.60 -1.40
CA VAL A 114 11.05 5.98 -0.40
C VAL A 114 12.48 6.56 -0.45
N HIS A 115 12.92 7.10 -1.59
CA HIS A 115 14.28 7.59 -1.81
C HIS A 115 14.43 9.13 -1.81
N GLU A 116 13.33 9.89 -1.75
CA GLU A 116 13.32 11.32 -1.35
C GLU A 116 13.08 11.47 0.15
#